data_AF-A0A645CXA1-F1
#
_entry.id   AF-A0A645CXA1-F1
#
_cell.length_a   1.000
_cell.length_b   1.000
_cell.length_c   1.000
_cell.angle_alpha   90.00
_cell.angle_beta   90.00
_cell.angle_gamma   90.00
#
_symmetry.space_group_name_H-M   'P 1'
#
loop_
_entity.id
_entity.type
_entity.pdbx_description
1 polymer ?
#
loop_
_entity_poly.entity_id
_entity_poly.type
_entity_poly.pdbx_seq_one_letter_code
_entity_poly.pdbx_strand_id
1 'polypeptide(L)'
;MNYTSEIQREEDGEYEETSNVGIYPNAIATEIWPYMIYSIGLREFRKPTYALNSTNRRTVKLDNVTIEADDVFTNRMNLILSDLGKLRLNDMRLKEEEWEAIDNTPDHKLGIAESYYPNSNKYKIDTARVYLYETSLIENSITYYATKESGLIRVIFFEWEEPFVINQNLQKKANETFKNKLKFLEESIVQKGGEPIEYKEENNYTNKVWKISNGFTISLENMKNFNHIRMVIFRD
;
A
#
# COMPACT_ATOMS: atom_id res chain seq x y z
N MET A 1 -24.98 -10.26 -4.37
CA MET A 1 -23.96 -10.70 -3.40
C MET A 1 -24.69 -10.95 -2.10
N ASN A 2 -24.46 -12.09 -1.46
CA ASN A 2 -24.93 -12.33 -0.10
C ASN A 2 -23.74 -12.08 0.81
N TYR A 3 -23.82 -11.05 1.64
CA TYR A 3 -22.86 -10.77 2.69
C TYR A 3 -23.65 -10.27 3.90
N THR A 4 -23.09 -10.48 5.09
CA THR A 4 -23.61 -9.89 6.33
C THR A 4 -22.65 -8.79 6.74
N SER A 5 -23.18 -7.61 7.01
CA SER A 5 -22.44 -6.52 7.61
C SER A 5 -22.70 -6.49 9.12
N GLU A 6 -21.63 -6.31 9.87
CA GLU A 6 -21.65 -6.09 11.30
C GLU A 6 -20.81 -4.86 11.63
N ILE A 7 -21.13 -4.19 12.72
CA ILE A 7 -20.40 -3.01 13.19
C ILE A 7 -19.96 -3.20 14.64
N GLN A 8 -18.81 -2.61 14.96
CA GLN A 8 -18.31 -2.49 16.32
C GLN A 8 -18.33 -1.00 16.69
N ARG A 9 -19.01 -0.63 17.77
CA ARG A 9 -19.17 0.78 18.17
C ARG A 9 -18.18 1.22 19.24
N GLU A 10 -17.54 0.28 19.93
CA GLU A 10 -16.56 0.52 20.98
C GLU A 10 -15.26 -0.21 20.65
N GLU A 11 -14.12 0.35 21.09
CA GLU A 11 -12.82 -0.33 21.00
C GLU A 11 -12.87 -1.64 21.78
N ASP A 12 -12.52 -2.76 21.13
CA ASP A 12 -12.63 -4.13 21.66
C ASP A 12 -14.07 -4.60 22.03
N GLY A 13 -15.11 -3.90 21.57
CA GLY A 13 -16.51 -4.29 21.76
C GLY A 13 -16.97 -5.48 20.92
N GLU A 14 -18.21 -5.94 21.13
CA GLU A 14 -18.82 -6.99 20.32
C GLU A 14 -19.29 -6.47 18.95
N TYR A 15 -19.33 -7.36 17.97
CA TYR A 15 -19.89 -7.06 16.64
C TYR A 15 -21.42 -7.23 16.67
N GLU A 16 -22.13 -6.21 16.20
CA GLU A 16 -23.59 -6.22 16.08
C GLU A 16 -24.00 -6.16 14.60
N GLU A 17 -24.98 -6.99 14.20
CA GLU A 17 -25.54 -6.94 12.85
C GLU A 17 -26.15 -5.56 12.56
N THR A 18 -25.89 -5.04 11.38
CA THR A 18 -26.37 -3.71 10.98
C THR A 18 -27.40 -3.78 9.87
N SER A 19 -28.16 -2.69 9.71
CA SER A 19 -29.34 -2.66 8.85
C SER A 19 -29.00 -2.10 7.47
N ASN A 20 -29.27 -2.88 6.44
CA ASN A 20 -29.19 -2.48 5.04
C ASN A 20 -30.45 -1.72 4.61
N VAL A 21 -30.34 -0.46 4.18
CA VAL A 21 -31.44 0.35 3.66
C VAL A 21 -31.19 0.65 2.18
N GLY A 22 -32.02 0.16 1.26
CA GLY A 22 -31.86 0.45 -0.17
C GLY A 22 -32.31 1.88 -0.51
N ILE A 23 -31.39 2.85 -0.57
CA ILE A 23 -31.72 4.27 -0.80
C ILE A 23 -31.46 4.70 -2.25
N TYR A 24 -30.54 4.03 -2.97
CA TYR A 24 -30.16 4.40 -4.33
C TYR A 24 -30.60 3.38 -5.38
N PRO A 25 -31.12 3.81 -6.55
CA PRO A 25 -31.39 2.92 -7.67
C PRO A 25 -30.10 2.22 -8.11
N ASN A 26 -30.13 0.88 -8.21
CA ASN A 26 -29.01 -0.01 -8.55
C ASN A 26 -27.95 -0.25 -7.46
N ALA A 27 -28.07 0.35 -6.26
CA ALA A 27 -27.25 -0.07 -5.13
C ALA A 27 -27.82 -1.36 -4.52
N ILE A 28 -26.98 -2.38 -4.33
CA ILE A 28 -27.40 -3.66 -3.71
C ILE A 28 -27.77 -3.44 -2.23
N ALA A 29 -27.09 -2.51 -1.57
CA ALA A 29 -27.40 -2.05 -0.22
C ALA A 29 -26.89 -0.60 -0.05
N THR A 30 -27.47 0.14 0.89
CA THR A 30 -26.89 1.38 1.41
C THR A 30 -26.99 1.33 2.92
N GLU A 31 -25.89 1.58 3.60
CA GLU A 31 -25.86 1.62 5.06
C GLU A 31 -25.55 3.05 5.47
N ILE A 32 -26.34 3.59 6.39
CA ILE A 32 -26.16 4.94 6.94
C ILE A 32 -26.11 4.80 8.44
N TRP A 33 -25.01 5.27 9.03
CA TRP A 33 -24.80 5.19 10.47
C TRP A 33 -24.76 6.61 11.05
N PRO A 34 -25.69 6.97 11.95
CA PRO A 34 -25.70 8.29 12.60
C PRO A 34 -24.75 8.36 13.80
N TYR A 35 -23.89 7.37 13.98
CA TYR A 35 -22.99 7.21 15.13
C TYR A 35 -21.58 6.79 14.66
N MET A 36 -20.59 6.98 15.53
CA MET A 36 -19.22 6.54 15.29
C MET A 36 -19.13 5.02 15.23
N ILE A 37 -18.34 4.52 14.29
CA ILE A 37 -18.02 3.11 14.14
C ILE A 37 -16.52 2.96 14.33
N TYR A 38 -16.14 2.03 15.19
CA TYR A 38 -14.73 1.67 15.42
C TYR A 38 -14.24 0.72 14.33
N SER A 39 -15.04 -0.30 13.99
CA SER A 39 -14.72 -1.23 12.90
C SER A 39 -15.99 -1.78 12.21
N ILE A 40 -15.83 -2.20 10.95
CA ILE A 40 -16.89 -2.82 10.15
C ILE A 40 -16.43 -4.24 9.81
N GLY A 41 -17.26 -5.22 10.14
CA GLY A 41 -17.07 -6.62 9.79
C GLY A 41 -17.91 -6.98 8.57
N LEU A 42 -17.27 -7.44 7.49
CA LEU A 42 -17.97 -7.97 6.33
C LEU A 42 -17.81 -9.50 6.30
N ARG A 43 -18.86 -10.23 6.71
CA ARG A 43 -18.89 -11.68 6.68
C ARG A 43 -19.48 -12.21 5.40
N GLU A 44 -19.05 -13.41 5.02
CA GLU A 44 -19.58 -14.14 3.86
C GLU A 44 -19.44 -13.41 2.53
N PHE A 45 -18.61 -12.36 2.48
CA PHE A 45 -18.27 -11.64 1.27
C PHE A 45 -17.49 -12.57 0.33
N ARG A 46 -18.22 -13.40 -0.41
CA ARG A 46 -17.65 -14.30 -1.40
C ARG A 46 -17.38 -13.49 -2.64
N LYS A 47 -16.12 -13.48 -3.07
CA LYS A 47 -15.71 -12.94 -4.36
C LYS A 47 -16.65 -13.49 -5.43
N PRO A 48 -17.21 -12.68 -6.33
CA PRO A 48 -17.85 -13.21 -7.51
C PRO A 48 -16.81 -14.10 -8.19
N THR A 49 -17.17 -15.37 -8.44
CA THR A 49 -16.37 -16.27 -9.26
C THR A 49 -16.37 -15.72 -10.67
N TYR A 50 -15.54 -14.71 -10.92
CA TYR A 50 -14.96 -14.56 -12.23
C TYR A 50 -14.23 -15.87 -12.48
N ALA A 51 -14.61 -16.56 -13.56
CA ALA A 51 -13.74 -17.54 -14.15
C ALA A 51 -12.43 -16.80 -14.40
N LEU A 52 -11.47 -16.99 -13.48
CA LEU A 52 -10.08 -16.69 -13.74
C LEU A 52 -9.78 -17.51 -14.99
N ASN A 53 -9.71 -16.83 -16.13
CA ASN A 53 -8.87 -17.31 -17.21
C ASN A 53 -7.47 -17.36 -16.60
N SER A 54 -7.15 -18.53 -16.04
CA SER A 54 -5.95 -18.86 -15.30
C SER A 54 -4.76 -19.02 -16.24
N THR A 55 -4.66 -18.17 -17.25
CA THR A 55 -3.60 -18.26 -18.24
C THR A 55 -2.38 -17.42 -17.93
N ASN A 56 -2.31 -16.66 -16.81
CA ASN A 56 -1.08 -15.93 -16.46
C ASN A 56 -0.82 -15.72 -14.96
N ARG A 57 -1.35 -16.56 -14.06
CA ARG A 57 -0.75 -16.64 -12.71
C ARG A 57 0.51 -17.48 -12.79
N ARG A 58 1.67 -16.83 -12.99
CA ARG A 58 2.96 -17.48 -12.72
C ARG A 58 2.88 -18.01 -11.28
N THR A 59 2.90 -19.32 -11.13
CA THR A 59 3.02 -19.97 -9.82
C THR A 59 4.46 -19.72 -9.38
N VAL A 60 4.72 -18.56 -8.75
CA VAL A 60 6.07 -18.20 -8.35
C VAL A 60 6.47 -19.03 -7.14
N LYS A 61 7.60 -19.71 -7.22
CA LYS A 61 8.11 -20.62 -6.18
C LYS A 61 8.38 -19.86 -4.88
N LEU A 62 7.81 -20.36 -3.79
CA LEU A 62 7.72 -19.74 -2.45
C LEU A 62 9.04 -19.23 -1.82
N ASP A 63 10.20 -19.76 -2.22
CA ASP A 63 11.43 -19.65 -1.42
C ASP A 63 12.57 -18.82 -2.06
N ASN A 64 12.49 -18.42 -3.34
CA ASN A 64 13.51 -17.57 -3.99
C ASN A 64 13.07 -16.11 -4.21
N VAL A 65 11.77 -15.81 -4.05
CA VAL A 65 11.18 -14.53 -4.48
C VAL A 65 11.50 -13.38 -3.53
N THR A 66 11.66 -13.65 -2.24
CA THR A 66 11.89 -12.58 -1.26
C THR A 66 13.24 -11.89 -1.48
N ILE A 67 14.28 -12.66 -1.80
CA ILE A 67 15.63 -12.13 -2.07
C ILE A 67 15.61 -11.31 -3.37
N GLU A 68 14.98 -11.82 -4.43
CA GLU A 68 14.83 -11.08 -5.70
C GLU A 68 14.00 -9.80 -5.52
N ALA A 69 12.94 -9.83 -4.71
CA ALA A 69 12.09 -8.67 -4.44
C ALA A 69 12.78 -7.61 -3.57
N ASP A 70 13.63 -8.02 -2.62
CA ASP A 70 14.42 -7.10 -1.78
C ASP A 70 15.56 -6.45 -2.57
N ASP A 71 16.18 -7.19 -3.51
CA ASP A 71 17.17 -6.64 -4.44
C ASP A 71 16.51 -5.63 -5.41
N VAL A 72 15.35 -5.96 -5.98
CA VAL A 72 14.55 -5.02 -6.79
C VAL A 72 14.19 -3.78 -5.99
N PHE A 73 13.74 -3.94 -4.74
CA PHE A 73 13.46 -2.81 -3.86
C PHE A 73 14.71 -1.97 -3.61
N THR A 74 15.86 -2.58 -3.33
CA THR A 74 17.11 -1.85 -3.06
C THR A 74 17.55 -1.05 -4.28
N ASN A 75 17.51 -1.65 -5.47
CA ASN A 75 17.82 -0.99 -6.73
C ASN A 75 16.86 0.17 -7.00
N ARG A 76 15.57 -0.04 -6.76
CA ARG A 76 14.53 0.98 -6.90
C ARG A 76 14.75 2.14 -5.91
N MET A 77 15.03 1.84 -4.64
CA MET A 77 15.31 2.85 -3.61
C MET A 77 16.54 3.67 -3.92
N ASN A 78 17.60 3.04 -4.43
CA ASN A 78 18.80 3.76 -4.86
C ASN A 78 18.49 4.76 -5.98
N LEU A 79 17.74 4.33 -6.99
CA LEU A 79 17.31 5.20 -8.10
C LEU A 79 16.38 6.34 -7.64
N ILE A 80 15.42 6.03 -6.75
CA ILE A 80 14.51 7.04 -6.20
C ILE A 80 15.29 8.09 -5.42
N LEU A 81 16.17 7.68 -4.52
CA LEU A 81 16.87 8.63 -3.66
C LEU A 81 17.99 9.39 -4.38
N SER A 82 18.45 8.94 -5.55
CA SER A 82 19.38 9.71 -6.39
C SER A 82 18.67 10.81 -7.18
N ASP A 83 17.46 10.53 -7.70
CA ASP A 83 16.87 11.35 -8.77
C ASP A 83 15.41 11.78 -8.57
N LEU A 84 14.79 11.50 -7.42
CA LEU A 84 13.41 11.92 -7.16
C LEU A 84 13.24 13.44 -7.30
N GLY A 85 12.20 13.84 -8.05
CA GLY A 85 11.95 15.20 -8.54
C GLY A 85 12.41 15.43 -9.98
N LYS A 86 13.34 14.63 -10.50
CA LYS A 86 13.77 14.57 -11.91
C LYS A 86 13.23 13.34 -12.64
N LEU A 87 12.89 12.28 -11.90
CA LEU A 87 12.30 11.06 -12.46
C LEU A 87 11.02 11.38 -13.22
N ARG A 88 10.90 10.83 -14.43
CA ARG A 88 9.69 10.91 -15.24
C ARG A 88 8.92 9.60 -15.18
N LEU A 89 7.60 9.71 -15.23
CA LEU A 89 6.69 8.56 -15.17
C LEU A 89 6.96 7.54 -16.28
N ASN A 90 7.29 8.01 -17.49
CA ASN A 90 7.60 7.13 -18.63
C ASN A 90 8.90 6.33 -18.43
N ASP A 91 9.89 6.93 -17.78
CA ASP A 91 11.16 6.26 -17.49
C ASP A 91 10.95 5.19 -16.41
N MET A 92 10.16 5.51 -15.38
CA MET A 92 9.80 4.54 -14.36
C MET A 92 8.94 3.41 -14.91
N ARG A 93 8.04 3.66 -15.88
CA ARG A 93 7.30 2.59 -16.57
C ARG A 93 8.25 1.56 -17.21
N LEU A 94 9.26 2.03 -17.93
CA LEU A 94 10.25 1.14 -18.57
C LEU A 94 11.03 0.35 -17.53
N LYS A 95 11.34 0.95 -16.38
CA LYS A 95 12.03 0.26 -15.27
C LYS A 95 11.16 -0.78 -14.58
N GLU A 96 9.89 -0.47 -14.34
CA GLU A 96 8.93 -1.41 -13.77
C GLU A 96 8.69 -2.60 -14.73
N GLU A 97 8.64 -2.36 -16.04
CA GLU A 97 8.63 -3.43 -17.05
C GLU A 97 9.90 -4.30 -17.02
N GLU A 98 11.08 -3.69 -16.85
CA GLU A 98 12.36 -4.39 -16.69
C GLU A 98 12.39 -5.25 -15.41
N TRP A 99 11.73 -4.81 -14.35
CA TRP A 99 11.59 -5.53 -13.08
C TRP A 99 10.42 -6.52 -13.07
N GLU A 100 9.78 -6.76 -14.23
CA GLU A 100 8.65 -7.67 -14.40
C GLU A 100 7.42 -7.32 -13.54
N ALA A 101 7.22 -6.04 -13.23
CA ALA A 101 6.02 -5.56 -12.55
C ALA A 101 4.78 -5.72 -13.42
N ILE A 102 3.62 -5.91 -12.79
CA ILE A 102 2.33 -5.90 -13.47
C ILE A 102 1.76 -4.48 -13.38
N ASP A 103 1.51 -3.83 -14.53
CA ASP A 103 0.76 -2.56 -14.54
C ASP A 103 -0.68 -2.81 -14.07
N ASN A 104 -1.02 -2.21 -12.94
CA ASN A 104 -2.32 -2.28 -12.30
C ASN A 104 -2.93 -0.89 -12.15
N THR A 105 -2.56 0.03 -13.05
CA THR A 105 -3.09 1.39 -13.04
C THR A 105 -4.59 1.34 -13.34
N PRO A 106 -5.45 1.88 -12.46
CA PRO A 106 -6.88 1.89 -12.69
C PRO A 106 -7.28 2.91 -13.76
N ASP A 107 -8.43 2.68 -14.39
CA ASP A 107 -9.00 3.59 -15.41
C ASP A 107 -9.57 4.90 -14.83
N HIS A 108 -9.68 4.99 -13.51
CA HIS A 108 -10.14 6.20 -12.82
C HIS A 108 -8.97 7.00 -12.25
N LYS A 109 -9.21 8.27 -11.95
CA LYS A 109 -8.18 9.15 -11.38
C LYS A 109 -7.85 8.74 -9.96
N LEU A 110 -6.57 8.59 -9.68
CA LEU A 110 -6.04 8.43 -8.33
C LEU A 110 -5.52 9.77 -7.80
N GLY A 111 -5.90 10.10 -6.57
CA GLY A 111 -5.34 11.22 -5.82
C GLY A 111 -4.52 10.71 -4.64
N ILE A 112 -3.75 11.61 -4.03
CA ILE A 112 -3.03 11.36 -2.79
C ILE A 112 -3.52 12.34 -1.72
N ALA A 113 -3.78 11.84 -0.52
CA ALA A 113 -4.26 12.66 0.59
C ALA A 113 -3.15 13.58 1.15
N GLU A 114 -3.53 14.77 1.61
CA GLU A 114 -2.60 15.75 2.20
C GLU A 114 -1.92 15.23 3.48
N SER A 115 -2.53 14.27 4.17
CA SER A 115 -1.93 13.58 5.33
C SER A 115 -0.69 12.78 4.96
N TYR A 116 -0.60 12.27 3.72
CA TYR A 116 0.57 11.55 3.22
C TYR A 116 1.53 12.44 2.46
N TYR A 117 1.00 13.44 1.74
CA TYR A 117 1.78 14.40 0.99
C TYR A 117 1.20 15.82 1.15
N PRO A 118 1.78 16.65 2.03
CA PRO A 118 1.27 18.00 2.29
C PRO A 118 1.26 18.91 1.05
N ASN A 119 2.11 18.61 0.05
CA ASN A 119 2.22 19.36 -1.20
C ASN A 119 2.43 20.86 -0.98
N SER A 120 3.44 21.21 -0.18
CA SER A 120 3.73 22.60 0.22
C SER A 120 3.91 23.54 -0.99
N ASN A 121 4.42 23.00 -2.10
CA ASN A 121 4.67 23.70 -3.37
C ASN A 121 3.48 23.67 -4.35
N LYS A 122 2.33 23.11 -3.95
CA LYS A 122 1.06 23.13 -4.69
C LYS A 122 1.18 22.60 -6.12
N TYR A 123 1.96 21.54 -6.32
CA TYR A 123 2.03 20.88 -7.62
C TYR A 123 0.66 20.30 -7.99
N LYS A 124 0.30 20.41 -9.26
CA LYS A 124 -0.90 19.77 -9.81
C LYS A 124 -0.59 18.31 -10.11
N ILE A 125 -0.90 17.43 -9.15
CA ILE A 125 -0.82 15.98 -9.29
C ILE A 125 -2.12 15.46 -9.89
N ASP A 126 -2.06 14.90 -11.10
CA ASP A 126 -3.24 14.43 -11.82
C ASP A 126 -2.96 13.20 -12.70
N THR A 127 -1.76 12.64 -12.57
CA THR A 127 -1.33 11.44 -13.27
C THR A 127 -0.73 10.48 -12.25
N ALA A 128 -1.21 9.24 -12.26
CA ALA A 128 -0.67 8.16 -11.44
C ALA A 128 -0.42 6.90 -12.28
N ARG A 129 0.54 6.09 -11.85
CA ARG A 129 0.74 4.72 -12.33
C ARG A 129 0.92 3.81 -11.12
N VAL A 130 0.27 2.66 -11.17
CA VAL A 130 0.30 1.65 -10.10
C VAL A 130 0.89 0.37 -10.68
N TYR A 131 1.86 -0.20 -9.97
CA TYR A 131 2.45 -1.48 -10.34
C TYR A 131 2.36 -2.47 -9.17
N LEU A 132 2.11 -3.73 -9.49
CA LEU A 132 2.00 -4.83 -8.53
C LEU A 132 3.14 -5.82 -8.66
N TYR A 133 3.54 -6.36 -7.52
CA TYR A 133 4.44 -7.49 -7.34
C TYR A 133 3.75 -8.48 -6.39
N GLU A 134 3.19 -9.55 -6.96
CA GLU A 134 2.50 -10.57 -6.17
C GLU A 134 3.48 -11.66 -5.72
N THR A 135 3.53 -11.89 -4.41
CA THR A 135 4.10 -13.11 -3.83
C THR A 135 3.02 -13.85 -3.05
N SER A 136 3.28 -15.11 -2.70
CA SER A 136 2.32 -15.92 -1.92
C SER A 136 2.07 -15.43 -0.49
N LEU A 137 2.93 -14.56 0.05
CA LEU A 137 2.91 -14.14 1.45
C LEU A 137 2.74 -12.63 1.64
N ILE A 138 3.12 -11.85 0.63
CA ILE A 138 3.07 -10.39 0.64
C ILE A 138 2.65 -9.94 -0.76
N GLU A 139 1.60 -9.14 -0.85
CA GLU A 139 1.28 -8.32 -2.01
C GLU A 139 2.01 -6.99 -1.86
N ASN A 140 2.80 -6.61 -2.87
CA ASN A 140 3.44 -5.31 -2.90
C ASN A 140 2.86 -4.48 -4.04
N SER A 141 2.52 -3.23 -3.73
CA SER A 141 2.18 -2.23 -4.71
C SER A 141 3.13 -1.03 -4.63
N ILE A 142 3.27 -0.37 -5.76
CA ILE A 142 3.92 0.94 -5.85
C ILE A 142 3.08 1.87 -6.72
N THR A 143 2.83 3.07 -6.21
CA THR A 143 2.16 4.14 -6.93
C THR A 143 3.09 5.32 -7.13
N TYR A 144 3.24 5.74 -8.39
CA TYR A 144 3.97 6.94 -8.77
C TYR A 144 2.98 8.07 -9.06
N TYR A 145 3.06 9.14 -8.29
CA TYR A 145 2.25 10.34 -8.49
C TYR A 145 3.07 11.42 -9.19
N ALA A 146 2.57 11.88 -10.32
CA ALA A 146 3.27 12.81 -11.21
C ALA A 146 2.40 13.99 -11.64
N THR A 147 3.07 15.06 -12.09
CA THR A 147 2.43 16.21 -12.71
C THR A 147 2.19 15.95 -14.21
N LYS A 148 0.98 16.23 -14.75
CA LYS A 148 0.67 15.99 -16.17
C LYS A 148 1.66 16.60 -17.13
N GLU A 149 1.98 17.88 -16.88
CA GLU A 149 2.63 18.74 -17.87
C GLU A 149 4.08 18.32 -18.10
N SER A 150 4.76 17.91 -17.04
CA SER A 150 6.17 17.53 -17.10
C SER A 150 6.40 16.02 -17.02
N GLY A 151 5.40 15.26 -16.60
CA GLY A 151 5.54 13.84 -16.26
C GLY A 151 6.45 13.59 -15.06
N LEU A 152 6.89 14.64 -14.36
CA LEU A 152 7.80 14.52 -13.22
C LEU A 152 7.08 13.94 -12.02
N ILE A 153 7.70 12.93 -11.42
CA ILE A 153 7.25 12.26 -10.21
C ILE A 153 7.54 13.17 -9.01
N ARG A 154 6.54 13.30 -8.14
CA ARG A 154 6.60 14.11 -6.91
C ARG A 154 6.47 13.27 -5.66
N VAL A 155 5.66 12.21 -5.73
CA VAL A 155 5.47 11.28 -4.63
C VAL A 155 5.54 9.86 -5.14
N ILE A 156 6.15 9.00 -4.35
CA ILE A 156 6.16 7.57 -4.54
C ILE A 156 5.59 6.93 -3.29
N PHE A 157 4.65 6.03 -3.49
CA PHE A 157 3.89 5.40 -2.43
C PHE A 157 4.05 3.89 -2.57
N PHE A 158 4.54 3.24 -1.53
CA PHE A 158 4.70 1.79 -1.48
C PHE A 158 3.74 1.22 -0.46
N GLU A 159 3.13 0.10 -0.79
CA GLU A 159 2.36 -0.70 0.16
C GLU A 159 2.84 -2.14 0.11
N TRP A 160 2.97 -2.75 1.28
CA TRP A 160 3.08 -4.19 1.45
C TRP A 160 1.91 -4.59 2.30
N GLU A 161 1.06 -5.45 1.77
CA GLU A 161 -0.14 -5.92 2.44
C GLU A 161 -0.23 -7.44 2.39
N GLU A 162 -0.82 -8.01 3.43
CA GLU A 162 -1.11 -9.43 3.44
C GLU A 162 -2.16 -9.74 2.36
N PRO A 163 -1.93 -10.77 1.53
CA PRO A 163 -2.91 -11.19 0.55
C PRO A 163 -4.26 -11.45 1.22
N PHE A 164 -5.35 -10.97 0.61
CA PHE A 164 -6.71 -11.04 1.17
C PHE A 164 -7.14 -12.46 1.64
N VAL A 165 -6.55 -13.51 1.07
CA VAL A 165 -6.75 -14.90 1.51
C VAL A 165 -5.39 -15.55 1.76
N ILE A 166 -4.88 -15.42 2.99
CA ILE A 166 -3.77 -16.25 3.43
C ILE A 166 -4.28 -17.54 4.08
N ASN A 167 -3.63 -18.65 3.75
CA ASN A 167 -3.89 -19.92 4.44
C ASN A 167 -3.48 -19.76 5.92
N GLN A 168 -4.34 -20.15 6.87
CA GLN A 168 -4.03 -20.09 8.30
C GLN A 168 -2.69 -20.77 8.65
N ASN A 169 -2.33 -21.83 7.94
CA ASN A 169 -1.06 -22.54 8.12
C ASN A 169 0.17 -21.70 7.70
N LEU A 170 -0.03 -20.66 6.88
CA LEU A 170 0.98 -19.72 6.43
C LEU A 170 0.97 -18.40 7.22
N GLN A 171 -0.02 -18.15 8.08
CA GLN A 171 -0.14 -16.91 8.84
C GLN A 171 1.13 -16.59 9.65
N LYS A 172 1.67 -17.60 10.36
CA LYS A 172 2.91 -17.43 11.13
C LYS A 172 4.08 -17.03 10.23
N LYS A 173 4.20 -17.66 9.05
CA LYS A 173 5.25 -17.37 8.07
C LYS A 173 5.08 -15.95 7.51
N ALA A 174 3.85 -15.51 7.22
CA ALA A 174 3.59 -14.14 6.78
C ALA A 174 3.95 -13.12 7.87
N ASN A 175 3.52 -13.30 9.11
CA ASN A 175 3.87 -12.41 10.22
C ASN A 175 5.40 -12.27 10.36
N GLU A 176 6.13 -13.39 10.29
CA GLU A 176 7.60 -13.38 10.31
C GLU A 176 8.19 -12.65 9.08
N THR A 177 7.61 -12.85 7.90
CA THR A 177 8.04 -12.18 6.65
C THR A 177 7.83 -10.68 6.74
N PHE A 178 6.67 -10.22 7.22
CA PHE A 178 6.37 -8.79 7.44
C PHE A 178 7.29 -8.16 8.46
N LYS A 179 7.55 -8.84 9.58
CA LYS A 179 8.50 -8.35 10.60
C LYS A 179 9.91 -8.19 10.02
N ASN A 180 10.36 -9.16 9.23
CA ASN A 180 11.66 -9.08 8.57
C ASN A 180 11.70 -7.97 7.52
N LYS A 181 10.61 -7.81 6.75
CA LYS A 181 10.47 -6.74 5.76
C LYS A 181 10.53 -5.37 6.41
N LEU A 182 9.76 -5.14 7.48
CA LEU A 182 9.78 -3.87 8.22
C LEU A 182 11.19 -3.54 8.71
N LYS A 183 11.87 -4.51 9.33
CA LYS A 183 13.24 -4.35 9.80
C LYS A 183 14.19 -3.98 8.66
N PHE A 184 14.12 -4.70 7.53
CA PHE A 184 14.92 -4.43 6.35
C PHE A 184 14.70 -3.01 5.79
N LEU A 185 13.45 -2.55 5.73
CA LEU A 185 13.09 -1.21 5.28
C LEU A 185 13.67 -0.14 6.22
N GLU A 186 13.49 -0.31 7.53
CA GLU A 186 14.02 0.62 8.53
C GLU A 186 15.56 0.72 8.46
N GLU A 187 16.26 -0.42 8.43
CA GLU A 187 17.71 -0.46 8.32
C GLU A 187 18.20 0.21 7.02
N SER A 188 17.50 -0.03 5.91
CA SER A 188 17.82 0.59 4.62
C SER A 188 17.66 2.10 4.62
N ILE A 189 16.64 2.63 5.30
CA ILE A 189 16.44 4.07 5.43
C ILE A 189 17.48 4.67 6.38
N VAL A 190 17.75 4.04 7.52
CA VAL A 190 18.74 4.51 8.50
C VAL A 190 20.14 4.61 7.90
N GLN A 191 20.54 3.62 7.09
CA GLN A 191 21.83 3.66 6.38
C GLN A 191 21.98 4.88 5.46
N LYS A 192 20.87 5.45 4.96
CA LYS A 192 20.88 6.57 4.01
C LYS A 192 20.57 7.92 4.66
N GLY A 193 19.68 7.93 5.64
CA GLY A 193 19.12 9.13 6.26
C GLY A 193 19.52 9.37 7.71
N GLY A 194 20.16 8.39 8.37
CA GLY A 194 20.39 8.41 9.81
C GLY A 194 19.12 8.10 10.61
N GLU A 195 19.04 8.60 11.83
CA GLU A 195 17.90 8.38 12.73
C GLU A 195 16.63 9.13 12.27
N PRO A 196 15.42 8.61 12.58
CA PRO A 196 14.18 9.31 12.29
C PRO A 196 14.09 10.63 13.06
N ILE A 197 13.51 11.65 12.42
CA ILE A 197 13.24 12.96 13.03
C ILE A 197 11.94 12.96 13.84
N GLU A 198 11.02 12.05 13.51
CA GLU A 198 9.75 11.88 14.22
C GLU A 198 9.47 10.38 14.38
N TYR A 199 8.93 10.02 15.53
CA TYR A 199 8.46 8.68 15.83
C TYR A 199 7.16 8.75 16.60
N LYS A 200 6.13 8.08 16.07
CA LYS A 200 4.82 7.93 16.69
C LYS A 200 4.56 6.45 16.91
N GLU A 201 4.20 6.09 18.13
CA GLU A 201 3.80 4.73 18.49
C GLU A 201 2.45 4.76 19.19
N GLU A 202 1.53 3.93 18.69
CA GLU A 202 0.22 3.65 19.26
C GLU A 202 0.05 2.13 19.38
N ASN A 203 -1.05 1.68 20.00
CA ASN A 203 -1.31 0.26 20.24
C ASN A 203 -1.28 -0.57 18.96
N ASN A 204 -1.85 -0.04 17.87
CA ASN A 204 -2.02 -0.75 16.61
C ASN A 204 -1.23 -0.13 15.44
N TYR A 205 -0.35 0.83 15.71
CA TYR A 205 0.29 1.63 14.66
C TYR A 205 1.65 2.15 15.09
N THR A 206 2.59 2.17 14.16
CA THR A 206 3.81 2.98 14.28
C THR A 206 4.02 3.81 13.02
N ASN A 207 4.58 4.99 13.18
CA ASN A 207 5.07 5.81 12.08
C ASN A 207 6.43 6.41 12.44
N LYS A 208 7.37 6.28 11.52
CA LYS A 208 8.69 6.91 11.58
C LYS A 208 8.86 7.82 10.36
N VAL A 209 9.36 9.03 10.60
CA VAL A 209 9.63 10.00 9.53
C VAL A 209 11.11 10.33 9.52
N TRP A 210 11.72 10.33 8.33
CA TRP A 210 13.10 10.73 8.10
C TRP A 210 13.15 11.92 7.14
N LYS A 211 14.13 12.79 7.36
CA LYS A 211 14.49 13.85 6.42
C LYS A 211 15.93 13.63 5.95
N ILE A 212 16.08 13.20 4.71
CA ILE A 212 17.40 12.90 4.13
C ILE A 212 18.03 14.19 3.60
N SER A 213 19.36 14.28 3.68
CA SER A 213 20.18 15.47 3.34
C SER A 213 19.88 16.10 1.97
N ASN A 214 19.34 15.34 1.01
CA ASN A 214 18.95 15.82 -0.32
C ASN A 214 17.55 16.48 -0.38
N GLY A 215 16.88 16.68 0.77
CA GLY A 215 15.57 17.31 0.87
C GLY A 215 14.39 16.35 0.73
N PHE A 216 14.64 15.03 0.80
CA PHE A 216 13.59 14.01 0.76
C PHE A 216 12.99 13.79 2.14
N THR A 217 11.68 13.58 2.16
CA THR A 217 10.96 13.05 3.30
C THR A 217 10.59 11.61 3.02
N ILE A 218 10.87 10.73 3.97
CA ILE A 218 10.39 9.34 3.97
C ILE A 218 9.52 9.15 5.20
N SER A 219 8.29 8.68 5.02
CA SER A 219 7.42 8.20 6.09
C SER A 219 7.27 6.69 5.96
N LEU A 220 7.45 5.95 7.05
CA LEU A 220 7.24 4.50 7.12
C LEU A 220 6.21 4.20 8.20
N GLU A 221 5.05 3.72 7.79
CA GLU A 221 3.94 3.32 8.63
C GLU A 221 3.88 1.79 8.71
N ASN A 222 3.55 1.27 9.89
CA ASN A 222 3.27 -0.14 10.09
C ASN A 222 2.03 -0.28 10.97
N MET A 223 1.02 -0.96 10.44
CA MET A 223 -0.13 -1.40 11.23
C MET A 223 0.27 -2.67 11.99
N LYS A 224 -0.04 -2.76 13.28
CA LYS A 224 0.33 -3.92 14.12
C LYS A 224 -0.77 -4.97 14.17
N ASN A 225 -2.03 -4.56 13.94
CA ASN A 225 -3.21 -5.42 13.93
C ASN A 225 -3.41 -6.16 12.60
N PHE A 226 -2.83 -5.64 11.53
CA PHE A 226 -2.79 -6.29 10.22
C PHE A 226 -1.38 -6.23 9.67
N ASN A 227 -0.97 -7.25 8.92
CA ASN A 227 0.29 -7.26 8.19
C ASN A 227 0.23 -6.24 7.04
N HIS A 228 0.49 -4.97 7.37
CA HIS A 228 0.44 -3.87 6.44
C HIS A 228 1.53 -2.85 6.77
N ILE A 229 2.45 -2.65 5.82
CA ILE A 229 3.50 -1.65 5.86
C ILE A 229 3.27 -0.68 4.71
N ARG A 230 3.38 0.61 4.98
CA ARG A 230 3.27 1.66 3.96
C ARG A 230 4.46 2.57 4.04
N MET A 231 5.01 2.93 2.89
CA MET A 231 6.09 3.90 2.81
C MET A 231 5.77 4.99 1.80
N VAL A 232 5.95 6.24 2.20
CA VAL A 232 5.75 7.40 1.34
C VAL A 232 7.07 8.14 1.21
N ILE A 233 7.52 8.36 -0.02
CA ILE A 233 8.72 9.11 -0.34
C ILE A 233 8.33 10.30 -1.19
N PHE A 234 8.68 11.50 -0.75
CA PHE A 234 8.44 12.71 -1.52
C PHE A 234 9.53 13.73 -1.32
N ARG A 235 9.51 14.72 -2.20
CA ARG A 235 10.25 15.96 -2.08
C ARG A 235 9.27 17.09 -2.34
N ASP A 236 9.17 18.01 -1.38
CA ASP A 236 8.51 19.28 -1.64
C ASP A 236 9.39 20.15 -2.54
#